data_AF-A0A131ZAA9-F1
#
_entry.id   AF-A0A131ZAA9-F1
#
_cell.length_a   1.000
_cell.length_b   1.000
_cell.length_c   1.000
_cell.angle_alpha   90.00
_cell.angle_beta   90.00
_cell.angle_gamma   90.00
#
_symmetry.space_group_name_H-M   'P 1'
#
loop_
_entity.id
_entity.type
_entity.pdbx_description
1 polymer ?
#
loop_
_entity_poly.entity_id
_entity_poly.type
_entity_poly.pdbx_seq_one_letter_code
_entity_poly.pdbx_strand_id
1 'polypeptide(L)' 'PSTESDKQPDALSMFSTALHSGQLGPLMQQFGMDDSVVAAANSGDMAQFVKALQASKAAKEGKSPKKEENVDEDMGLD' A
#
# COMPACT_ATOMS: atom_id res chain seq x y z
N PRO A 1 8.19 28.76 22.92
CA PRO A 1 8.57 27.64 22.04
C PRO A 1 7.75 26.40 22.42
N SER A 2 6.47 26.40 22.01
CA SER A 2 5.56 25.29 22.25
C SER A 2 5.74 24.27 21.15
N THR A 3 5.91 23.04 21.58
CA THR A 3 6.38 21.86 20.85
C THR A 3 5.47 21.51 19.67
N GLU A 4 6.12 21.14 18.57
CA GLU A 4 5.60 20.68 17.29
C GLU A 4 4.85 19.32 17.37
N SER A 5 3.89 19.19 18.29
CA SER A 5 3.17 17.91 18.57
C SER A 5 1.66 17.96 18.34
N ASP A 6 1.08 19.11 17.96
CA ASP A 6 -0.38 19.33 17.92
C ASP A 6 -1.06 19.13 16.54
N LYS A 7 -0.36 18.60 15.53
CA LYS A 7 -0.91 18.47 14.16
C LYS A 7 -1.50 17.09 13.80
N GLN A 8 -1.73 16.19 14.76
CA GLN A 8 -2.09 14.80 14.44
C GLN A 8 -3.51 14.25 14.76
N PRO A 9 -4.48 14.96 15.36
CA PRO A 9 -5.87 14.47 15.38
C PRO A 9 -6.69 14.91 14.14
N ASP A 10 -6.53 16.14 13.66
CA ASP A 10 -7.31 16.66 12.51
C ASP A 10 -6.85 16.06 11.18
N ALA A 11 -5.54 15.96 10.95
CA ALA A 11 -5.02 15.37 9.73
C ALA A 11 -5.39 13.88 9.62
N LEU A 12 -5.45 13.16 10.74
CA LEU A 12 -5.87 11.76 10.76
C LEU A 12 -7.38 11.63 10.53
N SER A 13 -8.17 12.54 11.08
CA SER A 13 -9.62 12.62 10.82
C SER A 13 -9.91 12.96 9.36
N MET A 14 -9.20 13.94 8.79
CA MET A 14 -9.28 14.31 7.38
C MET A 14 -8.78 13.19 6.47
N PHE A 15 -7.72 12.49 6.84
CA PHE A 15 -7.21 11.32 6.13
C PHE A 15 -8.23 10.18 6.15
N SER A 16 -8.81 9.87 7.31
CA SER A 16 -9.85 8.85 7.45
C SER A 16 -11.08 9.18 6.60
N THR A 17 -11.52 10.44 6.62
CA THR A 17 -12.66 10.91 5.83
C THR A 17 -12.37 10.89 4.33
N ALA A 18 -11.18 11.35 3.92
CA ALA A 18 -10.74 11.34 2.52
C ALA A 18 -10.53 9.91 2.01
N LEU A 19 -9.99 9.01 2.85
CA LEU A 19 -9.85 7.59 2.54
C LEU A 19 -11.23 6.97 2.33
N HIS A 20 -12.14 7.15 3.29
CA HIS A 20 -13.51 6.63 3.21
C HIS A 20 -14.28 7.19 2.01
N SER A 21 -14.01 8.45 1.64
CA SER A 21 -14.62 9.08 0.47
C SER A 21 -14.10 8.55 -0.87
N GLY A 22 -13.04 7.74 -0.89
CA GLY A 22 -12.41 7.29 -2.13
C GLY A 22 -11.43 8.30 -2.74
N GLN A 23 -11.40 9.53 -2.22
CA GLN A 23 -10.62 10.63 -2.81
C GLN A 23 -9.10 10.42 -2.72
N LEU A 24 -8.63 9.51 -1.85
CA LEU A 24 -7.20 9.24 -1.72
C LEU A 24 -6.64 8.35 -2.83
N GLY A 25 -7.45 7.72 -3.68
CA GLY A 25 -6.95 6.83 -4.73
C GLY A 25 -5.94 7.48 -5.70
N PRO A 26 -6.27 8.61 -6.36
CA PRO A 26 -5.32 9.29 -7.26
C PRO A 26 -4.05 9.75 -6.54
N LEU A 27 -4.18 10.15 -5.26
CA LEU A 27 -3.05 10.52 -4.42
C LEU A 27 -2.16 9.31 -4.11
N MET A 28 -2.72 8.16 -3.74
CA MET A 28 -1.97 6.92 -3.49
C MET A 28 -1.19 6.48 -4.73
N GLN A 29 -1.74 6.69 -5.93
CA GLN A 29 -1.04 6.42 -7.19
C GLN A 29 0.13 7.39 -7.39
N GLN A 30 -0.04 8.69 -7.07
CA GLN A 30 1.05 9.67 -7.09
C GLN A 30 2.15 9.37 -6.08
N PHE A 31 1.82 8.73 -4.96
CA PHE A 31 2.80 8.23 -3.98
C PHE A 31 3.51 6.93 -4.42
N GLY A 32 3.15 6.37 -5.59
CA GLY A 32 3.75 5.15 -6.11
C GLY A 32 3.36 3.90 -5.31
N MET A 33 2.16 3.89 -4.72
CA MET A 33 1.58 2.69 -4.13
C MET A 33 1.06 1.74 -5.21
N ASP A 34 1.00 0.45 -4.89
CA ASP A 34 0.52 -0.57 -5.82
C ASP A 34 -0.95 -0.37 -6.20
N ASP A 35 -1.32 -0.83 -7.39
CA ASP A 35 -2.66 -0.72 -7.95
C ASP A 35 -3.74 -1.29 -6.99
N SER A 36 -3.41 -2.36 -6.26
CA SER A 36 -4.29 -2.94 -5.24
C SER A 36 -4.56 -1.98 -4.08
N VAL A 37 -3.59 -1.14 -3.71
CA VAL A 37 -3.73 -0.14 -2.65
C VAL A 37 -4.52 1.06 -3.18
N VAL A 38 -4.26 1.47 -4.42
CA VAL A 38 -4.98 2.54 -5.11
C VAL A 38 -6.46 2.20 -5.29
N ALA A 39 -6.77 0.96 -5.70
CA ALA A 39 -8.14 0.49 -5.86
C ALA A 39 -8.90 0.50 -4.53
N ALA A 40 -8.26 0.02 -3.45
CA ALA A 40 -8.85 0.03 -2.12
C ALA A 40 -9.02 1.45 -1.55
N ALA A 41 -8.08 2.35 -1.84
CA ALA A 41 -8.18 3.76 -1.47
C ALA A 41 -9.26 4.50 -2.27
N ASN A 42 -9.51 4.12 -3.53
CA ASN A 42 -10.60 4.64 -4.36
C ASN A 42 -11.97 4.11 -3.92
N SER A 43 -12.04 2.89 -3.39
CA SER A 43 -13.31 2.27 -3.00
C SER A 43 -13.86 2.78 -1.67
N GLY A 44 -13.06 3.51 -0.88
CA GLY A 44 -13.48 3.95 0.44
C GLY A 44 -13.31 2.91 1.54
N ASP A 45 -12.73 1.74 1.24
CA ASP A 45 -12.67 0.62 2.17
C ASP A 45 -11.33 0.61 2.91
N MET A 46 -11.36 1.10 4.15
CA MET A 46 -10.17 1.17 5.00
C MET A 46 -9.58 -0.21 5.32
N ALA A 47 -10.42 -1.24 5.48
CA ALA A 47 -9.93 -2.59 5.80
C ALA A 47 -9.19 -3.20 4.60
N GLN A 48 -9.74 -3.02 3.38
CA GLN A 48 -9.06 -3.38 2.14
C GLN A 48 -7.78 -2.57 1.96
N PHE A 49 -7.81 -1.26 2.21
CA PHE A 49 -6.66 -0.39 2.05
C PHE A 49 -5.50 -0.79 2.94
N VAL A 50 -5.74 -1.01 4.24
CA VAL A 50 -4.71 -1.44 5.18
C VAL A 50 -4.16 -2.82 4.80
N LYS A 51 -5.02 -3.75 4.36
CA LYS A 51 -4.61 -5.08 3.94
C LYS A 51 -3.74 -5.05 2.68
N ALA A 52 -4.15 -4.26 1.68
CA ALA A 52 -3.37 -4.05 0.46
C ALA A 52 -2.04 -3.35 0.77
N LEU A 53 -2.03 -2.37 1.67
CA LEU A 53 -0.83 -1.66 2.10
C LEU A 53 0.16 -2.59 2.81
N GLN A 54 -0.33 -3.45 3.70
CA GLN A 54 0.50 -4.47 4.36
C GLN A 54 1.06 -5.48 3.36
N ALA A 55 0.26 -5.92 2.39
CA ALA A 55 0.70 -6.82 1.33
C ALA A 55 1.76 -6.17 0.41
N SER A 56 1.53 -4.92 0.00
CA SER A 56 2.47 -4.09 -0.75
C SER A 56 3.81 -3.93 -0.02
N LYS A 57 3.75 -3.63 1.29
CA LYS A 57 4.95 -3.49 2.13
C LYS A 57 5.69 -4.82 2.30
N ALA A 58 4.97 -5.92 2.48
CA ALA A 58 5.56 -7.26 2.55
C ALA A 58 6.24 -7.67 1.23
N ALA A 59 5.67 -7.27 0.08
CA ALA A 59 6.26 -7.48 -1.23
C ALA A 59 7.53 -6.65 -1.44
N LYS A 60 7.57 -5.39 -0.95
CA LYS A 60 8.76 -4.52 -1.01
C LYS A 60 9.90 -4.92 -0.06
N GLU A 61 9.59 -5.49 1.11
CA GLU A 61 10.61 -5.96 2.08
C GLU A 61 11.16 -7.36 1.76
N GLY A 62 10.93 -7.91 0.56
CA GLY A 62 11.59 -9.13 0.10
C GLY A 62 10.98 -10.43 0.63
N LYS A 63 9.77 -10.40 1.21
CA LYS A 63 8.92 -11.60 1.32
C LYS A 63 8.03 -11.71 0.09
N SER A 64 8.65 -11.91 -1.07
CA SER A 64 7.96 -12.56 -2.17
C SER A 64 7.42 -13.90 -1.63
N PRO A 65 6.11 -14.18 -1.63
CA PRO A 65 5.69 -15.57 -1.59
C PRO A 65 6.36 -16.20 -2.80
N LYS A 66 7.18 -17.22 -2.55
CA LYS A 66 7.68 -18.11 -3.58
C LYS A 66 6.52 -18.42 -4.52
N LYS A 67 6.56 -17.84 -5.72
CA LYS A 67 6.03 -18.55 -6.87
C LYS A 67 7.04 -19.68 -7.04
N GLU A 68 6.74 -20.83 -6.45
CA GLU A 68 7.41 -22.07 -6.75
C GLU A 68 7.14 -22.39 -8.22
N GLU A 69 7.93 -21.82 -9.12
CA GLU A 69 8.42 -22.56 -10.27
C GLU A 69 9.70 -23.23 -9.79
N ASN A 70 9.54 -24.39 -9.13
CA ASN A 70 10.57 -25.39 -9.19
C ASN A 70 10.38 -26.16 -10.50
N VAL A 71 11.50 -26.61 -11.05
CA VAL A 71 11.67 -27.50 -12.22
C VAL A 71 11.65 -26.69 -13.54
N ASP A 72 12.76 -26.39 -14.19
CA ASP A 72 13.83 -27.33 -14.58
C ASP A 72 15.10 -26.58 -15.05
N GLU A 73 16.28 -27.18 -14.81
CA GLU A 73 17.50 -27.09 -15.64
C GLU A 73 18.21 -25.73 -15.77
N ASP A 74 19.02 -25.33 -14.78
CA ASP A 74 20.47 -25.62 -14.82
C ASP A 74 20.90 -26.73 -15.79
N MET A 75 20.92 -26.46 -17.11
CA MET A 75 21.88 -27.02 -18.11
C MET A 75 21.64 -26.36 -19.48
N GLY A 76 22.51 -25.43 -19.88
CA GLY A 76 22.45 -24.86 -21.24
C GLY A 76 23.49 -23.77 -21.52
N LEU A 77 24.73 -23.98 -21.07
CA LEU A 77 25.88 -23.20 -21.52
C LEU A 77 26.54 -23.99 -22.66
N ASP A 78 26.12 -23.71 -23.90
CA ASP A 78 26.85 -24.00 -25.15
C ASP A 78 26.91 -22.71 -25.99
#